data_AF-A0A9D7ADS0-F1
#
_entry.id   AF-A0A9D7ADS0-F1
#
_cell.length_a   1.000
_cell.length_b   1.000
_cell.length_c   1.000
_cell.angle_alpha   90.00
_cell.angle_beta   90.00
_cell.angle_gamma   90.00
#
_symmetry.space_group_name_H-M   'P 1'
#
loop_
_entity.id
_entity.type
_entity.pdbx_description
1 polymer ?
#
loop_
_entity_poly.entity_id
_entity_poly.type
_entity_poly.pdbx_seq_one_letter_code
_entity_poly.pdbx_strand_id
1 'polypeptide(L)'
;MEIPNLIGVQRESFEWFLTEGLREVFEDISPVKGVSDDLQLELTFDPDDADLNPKPKFTEAECRDRDMTYSVPKFVKAKFLNRPTGEIKEQTVFIGDFPKMTDKGTFIINGTERVVVSQLVRSPGVIFEPGERFRLRNLSKYQLVKGTIHPSRGEWLEFDVEHKPGKEVTAGTRVARKRRMGIFTIIRALGYDELNAPGFIDRFVNYFDFLEDQWRREKVIAPTREEALLEIYKRARPSEPQNVEAARVYFEQAFFGVRYNLSRVGRYKLNRKLGGELKKIQEMFGLKVGPELGKLDLPAEDQDVLSRCEVLATISYMLHLVKQEPGYRLDDQDHFANRRIRSVGELIQNQVRIGLSRMERVVRERMTTQDSEAISPQTLINVRPVVAAIKEFFGTSQLSQFMDQVNPLSGLTHRRRLSALGPGGLSRERAGFEVRDVHFSHYGRMCPIETPEGPNIGLIGALSTYARVNPFGFIETPYRRVKGGIVTNEIKYMAADEEENYVVAQANTPILPDGRLRDERVLVRRSPQAASLEDLKKMLEAESFFGATTDIGYVTPAEVDFIDVSPKQIVSIATALIPFLEHDDANRALMGANMQR
;
A
#
# COMPACT_ATOMS: atom_id res chain seq x y z
N MET A 1 -4.40 -21.71 21.65
CA MET A 1 -3.30 -20.76 21.36
C MET A 1 -3.39 -19.63 22.36
N GLU A 2 -2.26 -19.21 22.93
CA GLU A 2 -2.22 -18.07 23.86
C GLU A 2 -2.40 -16.74 23.12
N ILE A 3 -2.86 -15.72 23.84
CA ILE A 3 -3.05 -14.38 23.29
C ILE A 3 -1.66 -13.76 23.03
N PRO A 4 -1.41 -13.17 21.85
CA PRO A 4 -0.12 -12.56 21.53
C PRO A 4 0.11 -11.27 22.32
N ASN A 5 1.34 -10.73 22.25
CA ASN A 5 1.64 -9.43 22.85
C ASN A 5 0.75 -8.33 22.26
N LEU A 6 -0.16 -7.81 23.09
CA LEU A 6 -1.20 -6.87 22.67
C LEU A 6 -0.66 -5.49 22.24
N ILE A 7 0.57 -5.14 22.60
CA ILE A 7 1.24 -3.91 22.14
C ILE A 7 2.34 -4.17 21.10
N GLY A 8 2.45 -5.41 20.60
CA GLY A 8 3.43 -5.81 19.58
C GLY A 8 3.36 -4.93 18.34
N VAL A 9 2.15 -4.57 17.87
CA VAL A 9 1.95 -3.68 16.71
C VAL A 9 2.66 -2.32 16.83
N GLN A 10 2.80 -1.78 18.04
CA GLN A 10 3.53 -0.53 18.28
C GLN A 10 5.03 -0.79 18.40
N ARG A 11 5.40 -1.74 19.28
CA ARG A 11 6.81 -1.98 19.64
C ARG A 11 7.60 -2.58 18.50
N GLU A 12 7.10 -3.63 17.87
CA GLU A 12 7.78 -4.33 16.77
C GLU A 12 7.96 -3.39 15.57
N SER A 13 6.95 -2.56 15.28
CA SER A 13 7.05 -1.58 14.20
C SER A 13 8.08 -0.49 14.48
N PHE A 14 8.17 0.01 15.72
CA PHE A 14 9.15 1.03 16.07
C PHE A 14 10.57 0.47 16.15
N GLU A 15 10.72 -0.76 16.63
CA GLU A 15 12.00 -1.47 16.64
C GLU A 15 12.54 -1.63 15.21
N TRP A 16 11.71 -2.13 14.29
CA TRP A 16 12.06 -2.23 12.87
C TRP A 16 12.49 -0.87 12.28
N PHE A 17 11.81 0.22 12.64
CA PHE A 17 12.21 1.56 12.19
C PHE A 17 13.60 1.95 12.69
N LEU A 18 13.97 1.58 13.92
CA LEU A 18 15.29 1.89 14.46
C LEU A 18 16.41 1.03 13.84
N THR A 19 16.14 -0.25 13.57
CA THR A 19 17.16 -1.21 13.10
C THR A 19 17.31 -1.23 11.58
N GLU A 20 16.24 -1.03 10.83
CA GLU A 20 16.22 -1.12 9.37
C GLU A 20 15.70 0.17 8.75
N GLY A 21 14.52 0.63 9.17
CA GLY A 21 13.80 1.69 8.46
C GLY A 21 14.56 3.02 8.37
N LEU A 22 15.31 3.41 9.40
CA LEU A 22 16.11 4.63 9.36
C LEU A 22 17.32 4.51 8.42
N ARG A 23 17.96 3.34 8.38
CA ARG A 23 19.07 3.02 7.47
C ARG A 23 18.62 3.11 6.01
N GLU A 24 17.52 2.45 5.67
CA GLU A 24 16.91 2.48 4.31
C GLU A 24 16.69 3.92 3.83
N VAL A 25 16.22 4.83 4.70
CA VAL A 25 15.97 6.22 4.29
C VAL A 25 17.25 6.99 3.98
N PHE A 26 18.35 6.71 4.69
CA PHE A 26 19.64 7.33 4.38
C PHE A 26 20.24 6.75 3.10
N GLU A 27 20.13 5.44 2.90
CA GLU A 27 20.54 4.76 1.66
C GLU A 27 19.78 5.30 0.44
N ASP A 28 18.48 5.56 0.57
CA ASP A 28 17.65 6.10 -0.52
C ASP A 28 18.06 7.51 -0.99
N ILE A 29 18.74 8.27 -0.14
CA ILE A 29 19.15 9.66 -0.41
C ILE A 29 20.64 9.74 -0.75
N SER A 30 21.41 8.75 -0.33
CA SER A 30 22.85 8.65 -0.57
C SER A 30 23.14 7.93 -1.89
N PRO A 31 24.11 8.39 -2.71
CA PRO A 31 24.88 9.60 -2.56
C PRO A 31 24.12 10.85 -3.06
N VAL A 32 24.27 11.97 -2.35
CA VAL A 32 23.81 13.27 -2.82
C VAL A 32 24.85 13.84 -3.78
N LYS A 33 24.49 14.00 -5.05
CA LYS A 33 25.39 14.50 -6.09
C LYS A 33 25.15 15.98 -6.40
N GLY A 34 26.24 16.73 -6.62
CA GLY A 34 26.20 18.10 -7.13
C GLY A 34 25.68 18.19 -8.57
N VAL A 35 25.60 19.42 -9.12
CA VAL A 35 25.10 19.66 -10.49
C VAL A 35 26.00 19.02 -11.55
N SER A 36 27.32 19.01 -11.34
CA SER A 36 28.31 18.47 -12.29
C SER A 36 28.78 17.04 -11.97
N ASP A 37 28.13 16.32 -11.05
CA ASP A 37 28.54 14.98 -10.54
C ASP A 37 29.95 14.91 -9.90
N ASP A 38 30.72 16.00 -9.92
CA ASP A 38 32.08 16.14 -9.38
C ASP A 38 32.15 16.07 -7.86
N LEU A 39 31.15 16.67 -7.20
CA LEU A 39 31.02 16.73 -5.75
C LEU A 39 29.95 15.75 -5.29
N GLN A 40 30.27 14.93 -4.30
CA GLN A 40 29.36 13.91 -3.76
C GLN A 40 29.40 13.90 -2.24
N LEU A 41 28.23 13.73 -1.62
CA LEU A 41 28.09 13.53 -0.19
C LEU A 41 27.42 12.17 0.05
N GLU A 42 28.17 11.26 0.66
CA GLU A 42 27.69 9.96 1.11
C GLU A 42 27.25 10.09 2.57
N LEU A 43 26.05 9.59 2.87
CA LEU A 43 25.51 9.50 4.22
C LEU A 43 25.33 8.04 4.58
N THR A 44 25.91 7.63 5.71
CA THR A 44 25.79 6.27 6.22
C THR A 44 25.33 6.30 7.68
N PHE A 45 24.26 5.56 7.95
CA PHE A 45 23.73 5.37 9.30
C PHE A 45 23.84 3.89 9.67
N ASP A 46 24.57 3.60 10.74
CA ASP A 46 24.65 2.27 11.33
C ASP A 46 23.92 2.29 12.68
N PRO A 47 22.81 1.54 12.83
CA PRO A 47 22.05 1.51 14.08
C PRO A 47 22.78 0.81 15.23
N ASP A 48 23.75 -0.07 14.90
CA ASP A 48 24.51 -0.84 15.88
C ASP A 48 25.76 -0.06 16.37
N ASP A 49 26.11 1.02 15.69
CA ASP A 49 27.19 1.92 16.09
C ASP A 49 26.73 2.82 17.26
N ALA A 50 27.34 2.59 18.43
CA ALA A 50 27.01 3.30 19.67
C ALA A 50 27.28 4.82 19.59
N ASP A 51 28.21 5.26 18.75
CA ASP A 51 28.51 6.68 18.55
C ASP A 51 27.44 7.35 17.67
N LEU A 52 26.83 6.58 16.76
CA LEU A 52 25.73 7.05 15.92
C LEU A 52 24.37 6.96 16.62
N ASN A 53 24.25 6.05 17.58
CA ASN A 53 23.03 5.72 18.30
C ASN A 53 23.23 5.69 19.83
N PRO A 54 23.59 6.83 20.46
CA PRO A 54 23.78 6.91 21.90
C PRO A 54 22.47 6.69 22.69
N LYS A 55 22.61 6.48 24.01
CA LYS A 55 21.45 6.33 24.91
C LYS A 55 20.72 7.67 25.15
N PRO A 56 19.43 7.63 25.56
CA PRO A 56 18.69 8.83 25.95
C PRO A 56 19.41 9.61 27.06
N LYS A 57 19.41 10.94 26.95
CA LYS A 57 20.04 11.84 27.95
C LYS A 57 19.26 11.90 29.26
N PHE A 58 17.94 11.73 29.20
CA PHE A 58 17.03 11.83 30.33
C PHE A 58 16.16 10.60 30.41
N THR A 59 15.71 10.27 31.61
CA THR A 59 14.75 9.20 31.85
C THR A 59 13.33 9.64 31.49
N GLU A 60 12.42 8.67 31.31
CA GLU A 60 11.01 8.98 31.05
C GLU A 60 10.36 9.81 32.17
N ALA A 61 10.76 9.60 33.44
CA ALA A 61 10.22 10.34 34.58
C ALA A 61 10.67 11.81 34.55
N GLU A 62 11.96 12.06 34.33
CA GLU A 62 12.51 13.41 34.23
C GLU A 62 11.89 14.19 33.07
N CYS A 63 11.61 13.53 31.94
CA CYS A 63 10.95 14.18 30.80
C CYS A 63 9.52 14.62 31.13
N ARG A 64 8.77 13.85 31.92
CA ARG A 64 7.43 14.22 32.39
C ARG A 64 7.50 15.39 33.37
N ASP A 65 8.41 15.34 34.34
CA ASP A 65 8.52 16.35 35.40
C ASP A 65 9.02 17.72 34.90
N ARG A 66 9.84 17.72 33.83
CA ARG A 66 10.48 18.93 33.28
C ARG A 66 9.85 19.43 31.98
N ASP A 67 8.70 18.90 31.58
CA ASP A 67 8.04 19.20 30.31
C ASP A 67 8.96 19.01 29.07
N MET A 68 9.84 18.01 29.13
CA MET A 68 10.79 17.70 28.05
C MET A 68 10.28 16.56 27.17
N THR A 69 10.86 16.44 25.97
CA THR A 69 10.60 15.30 25.07
C THR A 69 11.58 14.16 25.38
N TYR A 70 11.08 12.93 25.50
CA TYR A 70 11.93 11.74 25.63
C TYR A 70 12.49 11.35 24.26
N SER A 71 13.78 11.61 24.05
CA SER A 71 14.43 11.47 22.76
C SER A 71 15.84 10.91 22.86
N VAL A 72 16.35 10.46 21.71
CA VAL A 72 17.71 9.98 21.49
C VAL A 72 18.38 10.83 20.40
N PRO A 73 19.57 11.38 20.64
CA PRO A 73 20.32 12.05 19.59
C PRO A 73 20.80 11.03 18.55
N LYS A 74 20.65 11.34 17.26
CA LYS A 74 21.10 10.51 16.14
C LYS A 74 22.20 11.20 15.38
N PHE A 75 23.24 10.46 15.03
CA PHE A 75 24.34 10.93 14.19
C PHE A 75 24.48 10.04 12.95
N VAL A 76 25.14 10.56 11.92
CA VAL A 76 25.50 9.82 10.71
C VAL A 76 26.96 10.04 10.38
N LYS A 77 27.58 9.03 9.76
CA LYS A 77 28.88 9.19 9.10
C LYS A 77 28.62 9.86 7.75
N ALA A 78 29.19 11.05 7.59
CA ALA A 78 29.06 11.83 6.38
C ALA A 78 30.42 11.96 5.70
N LYS A 79 30.52 11.48 4.47
CA LYS A 79 31.74 11.47 3.68
C LYS A 79 31.55 12.33 2.43
N PHE A 80 32.32 13.41 2.36
CA PHE A 80 32.36 14.29 1.22
C PHE A 80 33.51 13.89 0.29
N LEU A 81 33.20 13.72 -1.00
CA LEU A 81 34.15 13.38 -2.05
C LEU A 81 34.18 14.50 -3.08
N ASN A 82 35.37 15.04 -3.34
CA ASN A 82 35.67 15.93 -4.44
C ASN A 82 36.47 15.15 -5.49
N ARG A 83 35.81 14.73 -6.58
CA ARG A 83 36.45 13.90 -7.62
C ARG A 83 37.59 14.61 -8.36
N PRO A 84 37.48 15.89 -8.75
CA PRO A 84 38.60 16.63 -9.35
C PRO A 84 39.88 16.66 -8.52
N THR A 85 39.78 16.87 -7.21
CA THR A 85 40.96 16.97 -6.32
C THR A 85 41.35 15.62 -5.70
N GLY A 86 40.44 14.64 -5.71
CA GLY A 86 40.58 13.38 -4.98
C GLY A 86 40.41 13.53 -3.46
N GLU A 87 40.02 14.72 -2.97
CA GLU A 87 39.90 14.98 -1.54
C GLU A 87 38.69 14.27 -0.94
N ILE A 88 38.90 13.59 0.19
CA ILE A 88 37.87 12.91 0.97
C ILE A 88 37.88 13.49 2.38
N LYS A 89 36.73 14.03 2.81
CA LYS A 89 36.52 14.52 4.18
C LYS A 89 35.42 13.71 4.84
N GLU A 90 35.73 13.01 5.92
CA GLU A 90 34.77 12.22 6.68
C GLU A 90 34.56 12.81 8.07
N GLN A 91 33.29 12.95 8.48
CA GLN A 91 32.92 13.48 9.79
C GLN A 91 31.65 12.79 10.30
N THR A 92 31.55 12.64 11.62
CA THR A 92 30.30 12.25 12.28
C THR A 92 29.46 13.50 12.52
N VAL A 93 28.26 13.54 11.95
CA VAL A 93 27.39 14.71 11.96
C VAL A 93 26.09 14.40 12.68
N PHE A 94 25.74 15.24 13.65
CA PHE A 94 24.45 15.18 14.33
C PHE A 94 23.31 15.46 13.34
N ILE A 95 22.28 14.62 13.31
CA ILE A 95 21.09 14.79 12.47
C ILE A 95 19.89 15.33 13.24
N GLY A 96 19.77 15.01 14.52
CA GLY A 96 18.64 15.47 15.32
C GLY A 96 18.37 14.59 16.54
N ASP A 97 17.52 15.11 17.43
CA ASP A 97 16.95 14.33 18.53
C ASP A 97 15.66 13.65 18.06
N PHE A 98 15.66 12.32 18.06
CA PHE A 98 14.54 11.50 17.61
C PHE A 98 13.73 11.03 18.83
N PRO A 99 12.41 11.29 18.90
CA PRO A 99 11.58 10.78 19.98
C PRO A 99 11.68 9.26 20.10
N LYS A 100 11.88 8.78 21.33
CA LYS A 100 12.00 7.35 21.62
C LYS A 100 10.69 6.81 22.17
N MET A 101 10.30 5.63 21.73
CA MET A 101 9.16 4.91 22.28
C MET A 101 9.49 4.36 23.69
N THR A 102 8.55 4.51 24.61
CA THR A 102 8.61 3.93 25.96
C THR A 102 8.36 2.42 25.92
N ASP A 103 8.64 1.72 27.02
CA ASP A 103 8.33 0.27 27.13
C ASP A 103 6.83 -0.04 27.02
N LYS A 104 5.99 0.98 27.28
CA LYS A 104 4.53 0.91 27.14
C LYS A 104 4.05 1.12 25.70
N GLY A 105 4.92 1.41 24.74
CA GLY A 105 4.49 1.67 23.35
C GLY A 105 3.87 3.05 23.18
N THR A 106 4.36 4.05 23.91
CA THR A 106 3.91 5.45 23.89
C THR A 106 5.11 6.39 23.65
N PHE A 107 4.85 7.68 23.45
CA PHE A 107 5.89 8.71 23.31
C PHE A 107 5.65 9.83 24.32
N ILE A 108 6.71 10.44 24.85
CA ILE A 108 6.61 11.60 25.73
C ILE A 108 7.09 12.81 24.94
N ILE A 109 6.17 13.71 24.59
CA ILE A 109 6.43 14.91 23.80
C ILE A 109 6.06 16.13 24.65
N ASN A 110 7.06 16.93 25.01
CA ASN A 110 6.94 18.09 25.91
C ASN A 110 6.17 17.73 27.20
N GLY A 111 6.67 16.74 27.95
CA GLY A 111 6.04 16.24 29.19
C GLY A 111 4.78 15.41 29.01
N THR A 112 4.13 15.47 27.84
CA THR A 112 2.82 14.82 27.63
C THR A 112 2.95 13.48 26.92
N GLU A 113 2.23 12.48 27.43
CA GLU A 113 2.20 11.15 26.84
C GLU A 113 1.26 11.08 25.62
N ARG A 114 1.77 10.54 24.52
CA ARG A 114 1.12 10.45 23.22
C ARG A 114 1.19 9.05 22.65
N VAL A 115 0.22 8.71 21.80
CA VAL A 115 0.16 7.47 21.04
C VAL A 115 0.09 7.82 19.56
N VAL A 116 0.93 7.15 18.76
CA VAL A 116 0.82 7.22 17.30
C VAL A 116 -0.13 6.11 16.83
N VAL A 117 -1.29 6.51 16.34
CA VAL A 117 -2.33 5.58 15.89
C VAL A 117 -1.98 5.02 14.51
N SER A 118 -2.12 3.71 14.35
CA SER A 118 -1.87 3.05 13.07
C SER A 118 -2.92 3.44 12.02
N GLN A 119 -2.46 3.69 10.80
CA GLN A 119 -3.32 4.22 9.74
C GLN A 119 -3.68 3.14 8.71
N LEU A 120 -4.97 2.94 8.44
CA LEU A 120 -5.44 2.08 7.36
C LEU A 120 -5.48 2.88 6.05
N VAL A 121 -4.69 2.47 5.07
CA VAL A 121 -4.58 3.13 3.76
C VAL A 121 -4.70 2.12 2.62
N ARG A 122 -4.97 2.59 1.41
CA ARG A 122 -4.89 1.75 0.22
C ARG A 122 -3.45 1.31 -0.03
N SER A 123 -3.26 0.04 -0.38
CA SER A 123 -1.96 -0.50 -0.75
C SER A 123 -1.55 -0.03 -2.16
N PRO A 124 -0.28 0.35 -2.40
CA PRO A 124 0.26 0.50 -3.75
C PRO A 124 0.13 -0.79 -4.55
N GLY A 125 0.04 -0.70 -5.88
CA GLY A 125 -0.12 -1.83 -6.79
C GLY A 125 -1.16 -1.57 -7.87
N VAL A 126 -1.58 -2.62 -8.57
CA VAL A 126 -2.64 -2.54 -9.58
C VAL A 126 -3.98 -2.99 -9.00
N ILE A 127 -5.06 -2.30 -9.37
CA ILE A 127 -6.44 -2.60 -8.97
C ILE A 127 -7.33 -2.50 -10.21
N PHE A 128 -8.19 -3.49 -10.41
CA PHE A 128 -9.23 -3.50 -11.45
C PHE A 128 -10.60 -3.35 -10.82
N GLU A 129 -11.33 -2.32 -11.19
CA GLU A 129 -12.64 -2.00 -10.63
C GLU A 129 -13.72 -2.14 -11.70
N PRO A 130 -14.98 -2.41 -11.31
CA PRO A 130 -16.09 -2.21 -12.22
C PRO A 130 -16.13 -0.74 -12.64
N GLY A 131 -16.42 -0.48 -13.91
CA GLY A 131 -16.58 0.87 -14.40
C GLY A 131 -17.81 1.56 -13.80
N GLU A 132 -17.73 2.88 -13.64
CA GLU A 132 -18.88 3.66 -13.16
C GLU A 132 -19.99 3.69 -14.23
N ARG A 133 -21.17 3.16 -13.88
CA ARG A 133 -22.44 3.35 -14.64
C ARG A 133 -23.40 4.21 -13.84
N PHE A 134 -23.22 5.53 -13.86
CA PHE A 134 -24.23 6.45 -13.32
C PHE A 134 -25.16 6.94 -14.41
N ARG A 135 -26.47 6.85 -14.16
CA ARG A 135 -27.52 7.47 -14.97
C ARG A 135 -28.07 8.68 -14.20
N LEU A 136 -27.27 9.74 -14.03
CA LEU A 136 -27.74 11.01 -13.46
C LEU A 136 -27.84 12.04 -14.57
N ARG A 137 -29.10 12.43 -14.85
CA ARG A 137 -29.71 13.47 -15.71
C ARG A 137 -28.93 14.21 -16.81
N ASN A 138 -27.60 14.23 -16.91
CA ASN A 138 -26.80 14.76 -18.04
C ASN A 138 -25.30 14.31 -18.10
N LEU A 139 -24.85 13.33 -17.31
CA LEU A 139 -23.52 12.70 -17.50
C LEU A 139 -23.64 11.18 -17.47
N SER A 140 -23.66 10.56 -18.66
CA SER A 140 -23.59 9.11 -18.77
C SER A 140 -22.13 8.67 -18.88
N LYS A 141 -21.57 8.12 -17.80
CA LYS A 141 -20.35 7.33 -17.88
C LYS A 141 -20.74 5.91 -18.28
N TYR A 142 -20.14 5.42 -19.36
CA TYR A 142 -20.38 4.07 -19.87
C TYR A 142 -19.11 3.23 -19.76
N GLN A 143 -18.47 3.32 -18.60
CA GLN A 143 -17.27 2.58 -18.32
C GLN A 143 -17.64 1.14 -17.98
N LEU A 144 -16.98 0.18 -18.60
CA LEU A 144 -17.15 -1.25 -18.31
C LEU A 144 -16.21 -1.68 -17.19
N VAL A 145 -14.93 -1.37 -17.35
CA VAL A 145 -13.86 -1.73 -16.42
C VAL A 145 -12.90 -0.56 -16.30
N LYS A 146 -12.30 -0.41 -15.12
CA LYS A 146 -11.22 0.53 -14.83
C LYS A 146 -10.03 -0.23 -14.27
N GLY A 147 -8.83 -0.01 -14.81
CA GLY A 147 -7.58 -0.48 -14.21
C GLY A 147 -6.78 0.71 -13.68
N THR A 148 -6.25 0.65 -12.47
CA THR A 148 -5.40 1.73 -11.93
C THR A 148 -4.12 1.16 -11.33
N ILE A 149 -2.97 1.74 -11.69
CA ILE A 149 -1.69 1.47 -11.04
C ILE A 149 -1.39 2.60 -10.05
N HIS A 150 -1.41 2.27 -8.76
CA HIS A 150 -1.12 3.18 -7.66
C HIS A 150 0.33 3.02 -7.18
N PRO A 151 1.18 4.04 -7.36
CA PRO A 151 2.49 4.03 -6.72
C PRO A 151 2.41 4.34 -5.23
N SER A 152 3.47 4.02 -4.49
CA SER A 152 3.74 4.61 -3.18
C SER A 152 4.10 6.10 -3.34
N ARG A 153 4.90 6.43 -4.36
CA ARG A 153 5.29 7.78 -4.76
C ARG A 153 5.43 7.86 -6.29
N GLY A 154 4.84 8.88 -6.90
CA GLY A 154 4.94 9.10 -8.35
C GLY A 154 3.59 9.36 -9.02
N GLU A 155 3.58 9.35 -10.35
CA GLU A 155 2.41 9.64 -11.17
C GLU A 155 1.48 8.43 -11.31
N TRP A 156 0.17 8.65 -11.41
CA TRP A 156 -0.78 7.54 -11.56
C TRP A 156 -0.95 7.16 -13.03
N LEU A 157 -1.14 5.87 -13.28
CA LEU A 157 -1.61 5.34 -14.57
C LEU A 157 -3.01 4.77 -14.38
N GLU A 158 -3.96 5.30 -15.13
CA GLU A 158 -5.33 4.83 -15.16
C GLU A 158 -5.68 4.34 -16.57
N PHE A 159 -6.42 3.25 -16.62
CA PHE A 159 -6.91 2.60 -17.83
C PHE A 159 -8.41 2.41 -17.72
N ASP A 160 -9.10 2.48 -18.84
CA ASP A 160 -10.53 2.24 -18.88
C ASP A 160 -10.97 1.65 -20.21
N VAL A 161 -12.08 0.94 -20.18
CA VAL A 161 -12.83 0.55 -21.37
C VAL A 161 -14.22 1.17 -21.29
N GLU A 162 -14.59 1.95 -22.29
CA GLU A 162 -15.91 2.60 -22.41
C GLU A 162 -16.71 1.96 -23.56
N HIS A 163 -18.00 1.70 -23.34
CA HIS A 163 -18.95 1.28 -24.38
C HIS A 163 -20.23 2.12 -24.30
N LYS A 164 -20.26 3.22 -25.05
CA LYS A 164 -21.42 4.13 -25.06
C LYS A 164 -22.54 3.55 -25.94
N PRO A 165 -23.83 3.67 -25.57
CA PRO A 165 -24.94 3.23 -26.39
C PRO A 165 -24.86 3.82 -27.79
N GLY A 166 -24.93 2.95 -28.80
CA GLY A 166 -24.81 3.34 -30.21
C GLY A 166 -23.41 3.77 -30.64
N LYS A 167 -22.38 3.48 -29.84
CA LYS A 167 -20.96 3.69 -30.22
C LYS A 167 -20.15 2.45 -29.94
N GLU A 168 -19.09 2.27 -30.71
CA GLU A 168 -18.14 1.18 -30.50
C GLU A 168 -17.41 1.26 -29.16
N VAL A 169 -16.94 0.10 -28.72
CA VAL A 169 -16.08 -0.05 -27.54
C VAL A 169 -14.77 0.68 -27.78
N THR A 170 -14.28 1.40 -26.76
CA THR A 170 -12.98 2.06 -26.82
C THR A 170 -12.22 1.87 -25.52
N ALA A 171 -10.95 1.49 -25.61
CA ALA A 171 -10.01 1.45 -24.50
C ALA A 171 -9.20 2.75 -24.45
N GLY A 172 -8.93 3.26 -23.26
CA GLY A 172 -8.20 4.50 -23.06
C GLY A 172 -7.32 4.50 -21.84
N THR A 173 -6.48 5.53 -21.75
CA THR A 173 -5.59 5.75 -20.62
C THR A 173 -5.60 7.20 -20.18
N ARG A 174 -5.35 7.44 -18.88
CA ARG A 174 -5.05 8.75 -18.30
C ARG A 174 -3.71 8.66 -17.58
N VAL A 175 -2.79 9.54 -17.97
CA VAL A 175 -1.50 9.73 -17.31
C VAL A 175 -1.61 10.92 -16.36
N ALA A 176 -1.12 10.80 -15.12
CA ALA A 176 -1.11 11.89 -14.13
C ALA A 176 -2.49 12.52 -13.87
N ARG A 177 -3.55 11.70 -13.93
CA ARG A 177 -4.97 12.11 -13.82
C ARG A 177 -5.38 13.22 -14.81
N LYS A 178 -4.75 13.27 -15.98
CA LYS A 178 -5.07 14.22 -17.05
C LYS A 178 -6.14 13.66 -18.00
N ARG A 179 -6.36 14.36 -19.11
CA ARG A 179 -7.35 14.00 -20.13
C ARG A 179 -7.07 12.60 -20.70
N ARG A 180 -8.15 11.85 -20.95
CA ARG A 180 -8.12 10.52 -21.57
C ARG A 180 -7.50 10.59 -22.97
N MET A 181 -6.71 9.59 -23.31
CA MET A 181 -6.19 9.34 -24.66
C MET A 181 -6.43 7.87 -25.05
N GLY A 182 -6.31 7.57 -26.35
CA GLY A 182 -6.47 6.21 -26.87
C GLY A 182 -5.40 5.26 -26.33
N ILE A 183 -5.77 4.01 -26.08
CA ILE A 183 -4.87 3.02 -25.45
C ILE A 183 -3.63 2.75 -26.31
N PHE A 184 -3.74 2.84 -27.63
CA PHE A 184 -2.62 2.59 -28.54
C PHE A 184 -1.50 3.63 -28.40
N THR A 185 -1.83 4.85 -27.92
CA THR A 185 -0.82 5.88 -27.66
C THR A 185 0.18 5.41 -26.60
N ILE A 186 -0.30 4.87 -25.47
CA ILE A 186 0.61 4.40 -24.42
C ILE A 186 1.32 3.09 -24.82
N ILE A 187 0.66 2.19 -25.55
CA ILE A 187 1.29 0.96 -26.07
C ILE A 187 2.51 1.31 -26.94
N ARG A 188 2.38 2.29 -27.84
CA ARG A 188 3.51 2.78 -28.65
C ARG A 188 4.57 3.47 -27.80
N ALA A 189 4.18 4.30 -26.81
CA ALA A 189 5.13 4.98 -25.93
C ALA A 189 6.01 4.01 -25.11
N LEU A 190 5.45 2.84 -24.72
CA LEU A 190 6.16 1.75 -24.06
C LEU A 190 7.19 1.05 -24.98
N GLY A 191 7.16 1.32 -26.29
CA GLY A 191 8.04 0.71 -27.28
C GLY A 191 7.45 -0.52 -27.97
N TYR A 192 6.14 -0.72 -27.93
CA TYR A 192 5.46 -1.75 -28.72
C TYR A 192 4.85 -1.17 -30.00
N ASP A 193 5.56 -0.23 -30.63
CA ASP A 193 5.25 0.33 -31.94
C ASP A 193 5.85 -0.50 -33.09
N GLU A 194 5.49 -0.18 -34.33
CA GLU A 194 5.85 -0.98 -35.51
C GLU A 194 7.37 -1.12 -35.72
N LEU A 195 8.15 -0.12 -35.29
CA LEU A 195 9.61 -0.15 -35.39
C LEU A 195 10.25 -1.17 -34.44
N ASN A 196 9.79 -1.23 -33.19
CA ASN A 196 10.42 -2.02 -32.13
C ASN A 196 9.77 -3.40 -31.95
N ALA A 197 8.46 -3.53 -32.23
CA ALA A 197 7.70 -4.78 -32.17
C ALA A 197 6.81 -4.95 -33.42
N PRO A 198 7.37 -5.33 -34.58
CA PRO A 198 6.64 -5.40 -35.84
C PRO A 198 5.38 -6.28 -35.78
N GLY A 199 4.27 -5.73 -36.28
CA GLY A 199 2.94 -6.35 -36.29
C GLY A 199 2.35 -6.66 -34.91
N PHE A 200 2.95 -6.20 -33.80
CA PHE A 200 2.45 -6.49 -32.46
C PHE A 200 1.04 -5.93 -32.25
N ILE A 201 0.81 -4.66 -32.58
CA ILE A 201 -0.50 -4.02 -32.36
C ILE A 201 -1.58 -4.69 -33.21
N ASP A 202 -1.28 -5.08 -34.45
CA ASP A 202 -2.24 -5.81 -35.29
C ASP A 202 -2.57 -7.19 -34.67
N ARG A 203 -1.59 -7.95 -34.15
CA ARG A 203 -1.86 -9.20 -33.40
C ARG A 203 -2.67 -8.96 -32.13
N PHE A 204 -2.36 -7.90 -31.40
CA PHE A 204 -3.06 -7.50 -30.19
C PHE A 204 -4.54 -7.18 -30.46
N VAL A 205 -4.81 -6.41 -31.51
CA VAL A 205 -6.17 -6.06 -31.95
C VAL A 205 -6.90 -7.28 -32.51
N ASN A 206 -6.24 -8.18 -33.23
CA ASN A 206 -6.86 -9.42 -33.70
C ASN A 206 -7.33 -10.31 -32.53
N TYR A 207 -6.63 -10.28 -31.39
CA TYR A 207 -7.04 -11.03 -30.21
C TYR A 207 -8.15 -10.32 -29.41
N PHE A 208 -8.07 -8.99 -29.30
CA PHE A 208 -9.07 -8.11 -28.71
C PHE A 208 -9.87 -7.40 -29.81
N ASP A 209 -10.57 -8.20 -30.62
CA ASP A 209 -11.29 -7.82 -31.83
C ASP A 209 -12.29 -6.66 -31.63
N PHE A 210 -12.90 -6.55 -30.45
CA PHE A 210 -13.76 -5.42 -30.08
C PHE A 210 -13.06 -4.05 -30.09
N LEU A 211 -11.74 -3.98 -30.28
CA LEU A 211 -10.98 -2.75 -30.47
C LEU A 211 -10.66 -2.43 -31.95
N GLU A 212 -11.08 -3.26 -32.91
CA GLU A 212 -10.73 -3.10 -34.33
C GLU A 212 -11.14 -1.72 -34.88
N ASP A 213 -12.35 -1.26 -34.58
CA ASP A 213 -12.82 0.06 -35.04
C ASP A 213 -12.09 1.22 -34.37
N GLN A 214 -11.66 1.05 -33.12
CA GLN A 214 -10.78 2.03 -32.48
C GLN A 214 -9.42 2.04 -33.19
N TRP A 215 -8.85 0.87 -33.46
CA TRP A 215 -7.54 0.76 -34.13
C TRP A 215 -7.55 1.39 -35.52
N ARG A 216 -8.58 1.11 -36.33
CA ARG A 216 -8.75 1.71 -37.67
C ARG A 216 -8.69 3.24 -37.65
N ARG A 217 -9.25 3.87 -36.60
CA ARG A 217 -9.25 5.33 -36.43
C ARG A 217 -7.93 5.87 -35.85
N GLU A 218 -7.34 5.15 -34.90
CA GLU A 218 -6.14 5.61 -34.17
C GLU A 218 -4.80 5.18 -34.82
N LYS A 219 -4.84 4.35 -35.87
CA LYS A 219 -3.64 3.91 -36.60
C LYS A 219 -2.81 5.09 -37.12
N VAL A 220 -3.46 6.18 -37.53
CA VAL A 220 -2.83 7.41 -38.04
C VAL A 220 -2.49 8.44 -36.96
N ILE A 221 -2.96 8.26 -35.72
CA ILE A 221 -2.76 9.21 -34.62
C ILE A 221 -1.51 8.82 -33.87
N ALA A 222 -0.47 9.65 -33.88
CA ALA A 222 0.82 9.36 -33.24
C ALA A 222 1.36 7.95 -33.56
N PRO A 223 1.56 7.61 -34.85
CA PRO A 223 2.03 6.30 -35.30
C PRO A 223 3.37 5.84 -34.73
N THR A 224 4.26 6.76 -34.35
CA THR A 224 5.60 6.43 -33.83
C THR A 224 5.66 6.56 -32.31
N ARG A 225 6.65 5.89 -31.68
CA ARG A 225 6.92 6.06 -30.24
C ARG A 225 7.16 7.53 -29.86
N GLU A 226 7.93 8.27 -30.65
CA GLU A 226 8.28 9.67 -30.36
C GLU A 226 7.06 10.58 -30.39
N GLU A 227 6.19 10.42 -31.38
CA GLU A 227 4.93 11.17 -31.47
C GLU A 227 3.98 10.81 -30.33
N ALA A 228 3.95 9.53 -29.93
CA ALA A 228 3.14 9.07 -28.80
C ALA A 228 3.63 9.66 -27.47
N LEU A 229 4.95 9.71 -27.25
CA LEU A 229 5.56 10.37 -26.09
C LEU A 229 5.22 11.86 -26.05
N LEU A 230 5.33 12.55 -27.19
CA LEU A 230 4.91 13.95 -27.31
C LEU A 230 3.42 14.14 -26.98
N GLU A 231 2.57 13.25 -27.45
CA GLU A 231 1.12 13.32 -27.22
C GLU A 231 0.74 13.13 -25.74
N ILE A 232 1.47 12.26 -25.03
CA ILE A 232 1.39 12.12 -23.58
C ILE A 232 1.89 13.39 -22.89
N TYR A 233 3.06 13.90 -23.31
CA TYR A 233 3.70 15.06 -22.70
C TYR A 233 2.86 16.34 -22.83
N LYS A 234 2.26 16.59 -24.01
CA LYS A 234 1.33 17.71 -24.25
C LYS A 234 0.17 17.73 -23.25
N ARG A 235 -0.35 16.56 -22.86
CA ARG A 235 -1.45 16.45 -21.88
C ARG A 235 -0.96 16.55 -20.44
N ALA A 236 0.19 15.96 -20.14
CA ALA A 236 0.78 15.97 -18.81
C ALA A 236 1.29 17.36 -18.41
N ARG A 237 2.01 18.02 -19.33
CA ARG A 237 2.73 19.28 -19.16
C ARG A 237 2.42 20.26 -20.30
N PRO A 238 1.18 20.79 -20.39
CA PRO A 238 0.77 21.67 -21.48
C PRO A 238 1.51 23.01 -21.50
N SER A 239 2.03 23.45 -20.36
CA SER A 239 2.73 24.75 -20.21
C SER A 239 4.22 24.69 -20.52
N GLU A 240 4.80 23.50 -20.71
CA GLU A 240 6.24 23.33 -20.96
C GLU A 240 6.51 23.21 -22.48
N PRO A 241 7.71 23.61 -22.97
CA PRO A 241 8.06 23.46 -24.37
C PRO A 241 7.98 22.01 -24.85
N GLN A 242 7.25 21.79 -25.95
CA GLN A 242 6.95 20.46 -26.47
C GLN A 242 8.09 19.97 -27.37
N ASN A 243 9.00 19.17 -26.84
CA ASN A 243 10.07 18.53 -27.61
C ASN A 243 10.18 17.04 -27.23
N VAL A 244 10.62 16.22 -28.20
CA VAL A 244 10.64 14.75 -28.08
C VAL A 244 11.54 14.30 -26.94
N GLU A 245 12.70 14.95 -26.78
CA GLU A 245 13.68 14.57 -25.78
C GLU A 245 13.17 14.84 -24.35
N ALA A 246 12.55 16.00 -24.11
CA ALA A 246 11.91 16.31 -22.84
C ALA A 246 10.74 15.36 -22.56
N ALA A 247 9.94 15.01 -23.57
CA ALA A 247 8.85 14.04 -23.44
C ALA A 247 9.37 12.65 -23.06
N ARG A 248 10.47 12.20 -23.67
CA ARG A 248 11.15 10.94 -23.37
C ARG A 248 11.68 10.95 -21.94
N VAL A 249 12.45 11.97 -21.56
CA VAL A 249 13.01 12.11 -20.21
C VAL A 249 11.90 12.16 -19.16
N TYR A 250 10.82 12.91 -19.42
CA TYR A 250 9.66 12.95 -18.54
C TYR A 250 9.04 11.56 -18.36
N PHE A 251 8.74 10.86 -19.44
CA PHE A 251 8.07 9.56 -19.37
C PHE A 251 8.90 8.52 -18.64
N GLU A 252 10.21 8.45 -18.93
CA GLU A 252 11.14 7.54 -18.25
C GLU A 252 11.24 7.88 -16.75
N GLN A 253 11.43 9.16 -16.40
CA GLN A 253 11.52 9.56 -14.98
C GLN A 253 10.18 9.42 -14.24
N ALA A 254 9.05 9.56 -14.93
CA ALA A 254 7.73 9.52 -14.31
C ALA A 254 7.31 8.12 -13.86
N PHE A 255 7.80 7.06 -14.51
CA PHE A 255 7.35 5.68 -14.24
C PHE A 255 8.49 4.67 -14.00
N PHE A 256 9.65 4.90 -14.61
CA PHE A 256 10.76 3.93 -14.68
C PHE A 256 12.05 4.48 -14.05
N GLY A 257 12.00 5.66 -13.43
CA GLY A 257 13.15 6.33 -12.81
C GLY A 257 12.95 6.63 -11.33
N VAL A 258 13.95 7.28 -10.73
CA VAL A 258 14.05 7.55 -9.28
C VAL A 258 12.92 8.41 -8.69
N ARG A 259 12.13 9.09 -9.53
CA ARG A 259 10.96 9.86 -9.08
C ARG A 259 9.74 8.97 -8.81
N TYR A 260 9.75 7.74 -9.31
CA TYR A 260 8.72 6.74 -9.07
C TYR A 260 9.17 5.75 -8.00
N ASN A 261 8.22 5.23 -7.21
CA ASN A 261 8.47 4.16 -6.25
C ASN A 261 7.16 3.42 -5.95
N LEU A 262 7.17 2.10 -6.13
CA LEU A 262 6.09 1.17 -5.81
C LEU A 262 6.14 0.72 -4.35
N SER A 263 7.30 0.84 -3.71
CA SER A 263 7.71 0.16 -2.48
C SER A 263 7.71 -1.36 -2.63
N ARG A 264 8.37 -2.05 -1.68
CA ARG A 264 8.36 -3.52 -1.56
C ARG A 264 6.93 -4.09 -1.61
N VAL A 265 5.96 -3.41 -1.00
CA VAL A 265 4.55 -3.82 -1.00
C VAL A 265 3.92 -3.74 -2.39
N GLY A 266 4.15 -2.64 -3.13
CA GLY A 266 3.58 -2.47 -4.47
C GLY A 266 4.16 -3.46 -5.47
N ARG A 267 5.49 -3.70 -5.39
CA ARG A 267 6.19 -4.74 -6.16
C ARG A 267 5.62 -6.13 -5.88
N TYR A 268 5.46 -6.48 -4.61
CA TYR A 268 4.82 -7.74 -4.20
C TYR A 268 3.41 -7.91 -4.78
N LYS A 269 2.57 -6.87 -4.72
CA LYS A 269 1.21 -6.91 -5.25
C LYS A 269 1.17 -7.03 -6.77
N LEU A 270 2.00 -6.27 -7.49
CA LEU A 270 2.10 -6.36 -8.95
C LEU A 270 2.54 -7.75 -9.39
N ASN A 271 3.59 -8.29 -8.78
CA ASN A 271 4.10 -9.62 -9.11
C ASN A 271 3.02 -10.70 -8.91
N ARG A 272 2.24 -10.62 -7.83
CA ARG A 272 1.15 -11.58 -7.59
C ARG A 272 -0.03 -11.41 -8.55
N LYS A 273 -0.46 -10.19 -8.85
CA LYS A 273 -1.63 -9.93 -9.71
C LYS A 273 -1.33 -10.13 -11.20
N LEU A 274 -0.15 -9.72 -11.66
CA LEU A 274 0.23 -9.69 -13.08
C LEU A 274 1.26 -10.76 -13.47
N GLY A 275 1.88 -11.48 -12.52
CA GLY A 275 2.93 -12.46 -12.84
C GLY A 275 2.46 -13.58 -13.78
N GLY A 276 1.22 -14.04 -13.61
CA GLY A 276 0.59 -15.00 -14.55
C GLY A 276 0.29 -14.36 -15.92
N GLU A 277 -0.10 -13.08 -15.93
CA GLU A 277 -0.40 -12.33 -17.15
C GLU A 277 0.86 -12.09 -18.00
N LEU A 278 1.99 -11.79 -17.36
CA LEU A 278 3.28 -11.61 -18.05
C LEU A 278 3.67 -12.86 -18.87
N LYS A 279 3.43 -14.05 -18.32
CA LYS A 279 3.67 -15.31 -19.04
C LYS A 279 2.71 -15.49 -20.23
N LYS A 280 1.43 -15.17 -20.03
CA LYS A 280 0.41 -15.26 -21.08
C LYS A 280 0.70 -14.32 -22.25
N ILE A 281 1.04 -13.05 -21.99
CA ILE A 281 1.33 -12.09 -23.08
C ILE A 281 2.60 -12.48 -23.87
N GLN A 282 3.57 -13.12 -23.21
CA GLN A 282 4.77 -13.65 -23.86
C GLN A 282 4.39 -14.70 -24.91
N GLU A 283 3.59 -15.69 -24.51
CA GLU A 283 3.16 -16.79 -25.36
C GLU A 283 2.17 -16.32 -26.45
N MET A 284 1.15 -15.54 -26.05
CA MET A 284 0.06 -15.09 -26.92
C MET A 284 0.54 -14.19 -28.06
N PHE A 285 1.50 -13.30 -27.79
CA PHE A 285 1.95 -12.29 -28.77
C PHE A 285 3.36 -12.56 -29.32
N GLY A 286 4.01 -13.65 -28.88
CA GLY A 286 5.34 -14.06 -29.33
C GLY A 286 6.44 -13.06 -28.97
N LEU A 287 6.29 -12.37 -27.82
CA LEU A 287 7.24 -11.36 -27.39
C LEU A 287 8.51 -12.02 -26.81
N LYS A 288 9.68 -11.51 -27.19
CA LYS A 288 10.96 -11.96 -26.61
C LYS A 288 11.19 -11.28 -25.28
N VAL A 289 11.82 -11.98 -24.34
CA VAL A 289 12.26 -11.40 -23.06
C VAL A 289 13.55 -10.60 -23.29
N GLY A 290 13.64 -9.41 -22.71
CA GLY A 290 14.83 -8.56 -22.78
C GLY A 290 14.53 -7.09 -22.43
N PRO A 291 15.55 -6.29 -22.05
CA PRO A 291 15.37 -4.91 -21.59
C PRO A 291 15.11 -3.90 -22.73
N GLU A 292 15.40 -4.30 -23.97
CA GLU A 292 15.24 -3.48 -25.17
C GLU A 292 13.76 -3.12 -25.43
N LEU A 293 13.52 -2.07 -26.22
CA LEU A 293 12.17 -1.73 -26.66
C LEU A 293 11.57 -2.86 -27.49
N GLY A 294 10.26 -3.04 -27.40
CA GLY A 294 9.52 -4.11 -28.10
C GLY A 294 9.66 -5.50 -27.50
N LYS A 295 10.43 -5.66 -26.41
CA LYS A 295 10.60 -6.90 -25.65
C LYS A 295 9.88 -6.82 -24.29
N LEU A 296 9.87 -7.93 -23.56
CA LEU A 296 9.38 -8.01 -22.18
C LEU A 296 10.54 -7.76 -21.21
N ASP A 297 10.59 -6.57 -20.66
CA ASP A 297 11.54 -6.11 -19.64
C ASP A 297 11.09 -6.59 -18.24
N LEU A 298 11.15 -7.90 -18.01
CA LEU A 298 10.67 -8.50 -16.76
C LEU A 298 11.28 -7.82 -15.53
N PRO A 299 10.47 -7.45 -14.52
CA PRO A 299 10.95 -6.75 -13.34
C PRO A 299 11.86 -7.65 -12.50
N ALA A 300 12.91 -7.06 -11.91
CA ALA A 300 13.68 -7.74 -10.86
C ALA A 300 12.86 -7.81 -9.55
N GLU A 301 13.20 -8.75 -8.66
CA GLU A 301 12.46 -8.93 -7.39
C GLU A 301 12.57 -7.73 -6.45
N ASP A 302 13.71 -7.05 -6.47
CA ASP A 302 14.05 -5.86 -5.66
C ASP A 302 13.78 -4.54 -6.41
N GLN A 303 13.16 -4.60 -7.59
CA GLN A 303 12.89 -3.40 -8.38
C GLN A 303 11.76 -2.56 -7.77
N ASP A 304 12.07 -1.34 -7.38
CA ASP A 304 11.11 -0.41 -6.78
C ASP A 304 10.33 0.45 -7.79
N VAL A 305 10.67 0.40 -9.08
CA VAL A 305 9.97 1.13 -10.16
C VAL A 305 9.18 0.17 -11.05
N LEU A 306 8.29 0.67 -11.90
CA LEU A 306 7.59 -0.18 -12.88
C LEU A 306 8.54 -0.70 -13.95
N SER A 307 8.16 -1.81 -14.59
CA SER A 307 8.66 -2.19 -15.92
C SER A 307 7.60 -1.93 -16.99
N ARG A 308 8.02 -1.72 -18.24
CA ARG A 308 7.11 -1.42 -19.36
C ARG A 308 6.12 -2.56 -19.62
N CYS A 309 6.59 -3.80 -19.49
CA CYS A 309 5.78 -5.01 -19.63
C CYS A 309 4.66 -5.11 -18.58
N GLU A 310 4.83 -4.54 -17.39
CA GLU A 310 3.78 -4.53 -16.35
C GLU A 310 2.63 -3.60 -16.72
N VAL A 311 2.95 -2.49 -17.39
CA VAL A 311 1.94 -1.59 -17.94
C VAL A 311 1.17 -2.30 -19.05
N LEU A 312 1.86 -3.00 -19.95
CA LEU A 312 1.21 -3.81 -20.99
C LEU A 312 0.35 -4.93 -20.39
N ALA A 313 0.87 -5.66 -19.40
CA ALA A 313 0.13 -6.72 -18.70
C ALA A 313 -1.12 -6.17 -17.99
N THR A 314 -1.04 -4.96 -17.41
CA THR A 314 -2.20 -4.29 -16.84
C THR A 314 -3.29 -4.02 -17.89
N ILE A 315 -2.89 -3.54 -19.07
CA ILE A 315 -3.82 -3.32 -20.19
C ILE A 315 -4.43 -4.65 -20.63
N SER A 316 -3.61 -5.67 -20.84
CA SER A 316 -4.04 -7.02 -21.23
C SER A 316 -5.04 -7.62 -20.23
N TYR A 317 -4.74 -7.57 -18.92
CA TYR A 317 -5.61 -8.08 -17.87
C TYR A 317 -6.98 -7.36 -17.87
N MET A 318 -6.98 -6.03 -18.05
CA MET A 318 -8.22 -5.24 -18.16
C MET A 318 -9.05 -5.65 -19.38
N LEU A 319 -8.41 -5.93 -20.53
CA LEU A 319 -9.12 -6.33 -21.74
C LEU A 319 -9.65 -7.77 -21.65
N HIS A 320 -8.93 -8.68 -21.00
CA HIS A 320 -9.42 -10.02 -20.68
C HIS A 320 -10.64 -9.99 -19.75
N LEU A 321 -10.66 -9.07 -18.76
CA LEU A 321 -11.86 -8.82 -17.96
C LEU A 321 -13.04 -8.46 -18.85
N VAL A 322 -12.89 -7.51 -19.79
CA VAL A 322 -13.96 -7.09 -20.72
C VAL A 322 -14.41 -8.23 -21.63
N LYS A 323 -13.47 -9.06 -22.10
CA LYS A 323 -13.73 -10.26 -22.90
C LYS A 323 -14.41 -11.39 -22.10
N GLN A 324 -14.49 -11.25 -20.77
CA GLN A 324 -15.04 -12.26 -19.84
C GLN A 324 -14.25 -13.57 -19.87
N GLU A 325 -12.94 -13.47 -20.06
CA GLU A 325 -12.06 -14.64 -20.04
C GLU A 325 -12.05 -15.28 -18.64
N PRO A 326 -12.20 -16.62 -18.53
CA PRO A 326 -12.13 -17.30 -17.24
C PRO A 326 -10.82 -17.06 -16.50
N GLY A 327 -10.91 -16.91 -15.17
CA GLY A 327 -9.74 -16.69 -14.30
C GLY A 327 -9.33 -15.23 -14.12
N TYR A 328 -10.01 -14.28 -14.77
CA TYR A 328 -9.83 -12.84 -14.53
C TYR A 328 -10.90 -12.32 -13.58
N ARG A 329 -10.48 -11.49 -12.61
CA ARG A 329 -11.34 -11.02 -11.51
C ARG A 329 -11.12 -9.54 -11.21
N LEU A 330 -12.23 -8.85 -10.93
CA LEU A 330 -12.19 -7.50 -10.37
C LEU A 330 -11.72 -7.54 -8.91
N ASP A 331 -11.15 -6.43 -8.47
CA ASP A 331 -10.64 -6.21 -7.15
C ASP A 331 -11.63 -5.36 -6.34
N ASP A 332 -11.83 -5.74 -5.08
CA ASP A 332 -12.60 -4.96 -4.12
C ASP A 332 -11.66 -4.01 -3.35
N GLN A 333 -11.94 -2.69 -3.40
CA GLN A 333 -11.10 -1.68 -2.77
C GLN A 333 -11.13 -1.70 -1.24
N ASP A 334 -12.18 -2.30 -0.66
CA ASP A 334 -12.40 -2.36 0.78
C ASP A 334 -11.89 -3.67 1.39
N HIS A 335 -11.59 -4.67 0.56
CA HIS A 335 -10.90 -5.88 0.96
C HIS A 335 -9.55 -5.59 1.64
N PHE A 336 -9.23 -6.28 2.73
CA PHE A 336 -7.94 -6.16 3.43
C PHE A 336 -6.73 -6.71 2.65
N ALA A 337 -6.95 -7.24 1.45
CA ALA A 337 -5.88 -7.49 0.46
C ALA A 337 -5.44 -6.20 -0.26
N ASN A 338 -6.33 -5.20 -0.29
CA ASN A 338 -6.18 -3.92 -0.99
C ASN A 338 -6.05 -2.74 -0.02
N ARG A 339 -6.25 -2.99 1.28
CA ARG A 339 -6.00 -2.05 2.37
C ARG A 339 -4.92 -2.59 3.30
N ARG A 340 -4.01 -1.73 3.74
CA ARG A 340 -2.91 -2.08 4.65
C ARG A 340 -2.79 -1.07 5.78
N ILE A 341 -2.13 -1.50 6.84
CA ILE A 341 -1.74 -0.71 7.98
C ILE A 341 -0.38 -0.07 7.72
N ARG A 342 -0.34 1.27 7.78
CA ARG A 342 0.88 2.03 8.04
C ARG A 342 1.06 2.15 9.54
N SER A 343 2.00 1.38 10.04
CA SER A 343 2.37 1.34 11.45
C SER A 343 3.21 2.56 11.84
N VAL A 344 3.40 2.77 13.14
CA VAL A 344 4.17 3.91 13.69
C VAL A 344 5.56 4.07 13.07
N GLY A 345 6.29 2.97 12.87
CA GLY A 345 7.63 3.00 12.27
C GLY A 345 7.61 3.54 10.84
N GLU A 346 6.70 3.04 9.99
CA GLU A 346 6.55 3.50 8.60
C GLU A 346 6.08 4.97 8.55
N LEU A 347 5.18 5.37 9.46
CA LEU A 347 4.71 6.76 9.53
C LEU A 347 5.86 7.72 9.86
N ILE A 348 6.71 7.38 10.83
CA ILE A 348 7.88 8.18 11.21
C ILE A 348 8.92 8.16 10.09
N GLN A 349 9.20 6.99 9.51
CA GLN A 349 10.12 6.81 8.37
C GLN A 349 9.77 7.77 7.22
N ASN A 350 8.48 7.86 6.87
CA ASN A 350 8.00 8.77 5.83
C ASN A 350 8.25 10.25 6.16
N GLN A 351 8.11 10.66 7.42
CA GLN A 351 8.37 12.04 7.84
C GLN A 351 9.87 12.36 7.82
N VAL A 352 10.70 11.43 8.28
CA VAL A 352 12.17 11.55 8.20
C VAL A 352 12.61 11.68 6.74
N ARG A 353 12.05 10.86 5.85
CA ARG A 353 12.31 10.92 4.40
C ARG A 353 11.95 12.28 3.80
N ILE A 354 10.80 12.85 4.15
CA ILE A 354 10.41 14.20 3.72
C ILE A 354 11.42 15.24 4.22
N GLY A 355 11.82 15.14 5.49
CA GLY A 355 12.83 16.01 6.11
C GLY A 355 14.19 15.93 5.41
N LEU A 356 14.66 14.72 5.14
CA LEU A 356 15.94 14.48 4.47
C LEU A 356 15.91 14.86 2.99
N SER A 357 14.79 14.70 2.27
CA SER A 357 14.68 15.20 0.90
C SER A 357 14.75 16.73 0.82
N ARG A 358 14.23 17.45 1.83
CA ARG A 358 14.43 18.90 1.96
C ARG A 358 15.89 19.24 2.26
N MET A 359 16.55 18.46 3.13
CA MET A 359 17.97 18.61 3.43
C MET A 359 18.84 18.35 2.19
N GLU A 360 18.54 17.32 1.41
CA GLU A 360 19.23 16.98 0.16
C GLU A 360 19.26 18.17 -0.81
N ARG A 361 18.12 18.86 -0.98
CA ARG A 361 18.04 20.07 -1.82
C ARG A 361 18.98 21.17 -1.32
N VAL A 362 19.02 21.40 0.00
CA VAL A 362 19.91 22.39 0.62
C VAL A 362 21.38 22.01 0.43
N VAL A 363 21.71 20.71 0.54
CA VAL A 363 23.07 20.21 0.28
C VAL A 363 23.48 20.47 -1.17
N ARG A 364 22.62 20.16 -2.16
CA ARG A 364 22.89 20.41 -3.58
C ARG A 364 23.09 21.90 -3.89
N GLU A 365 22.28 22.77 -3.29
CA GLU A 365 22.43 24.22 -3.42
C GLU A 365 23.75 24.72 -2.82
N ARG A 366 24.13 24.22 -1.63
CA ARG A 366 25.40 24.58 -0.97
C ARG A 366 26.63 24.08 -1.72
N MET A 367 26.57 22.89 -2.32
CA MET A 367 27.66 22.36 -3.17
C MET A 367 27.96 23.27 -4.37
N THR A 368 26.99 24.04 -4.85
CA THR A 368 27.17 24.92 -6.01
C THR A 368 27.61 26.33 -5.61
N THR A 369 27.27 26.77 -4.39
CA THR A 369 27.49 28.14 -3.92
C THR A 369 28.73 28.30 -3.05
N GLN A 370 29.18 27.24 -2.37
CA GLN A 370 30.36 27.25 -1.53
C GLN A 370 31.63 26.94 -2.34
N ASP A 371 32.77 27.48 -1.89
CA ASP A 371 34.07 27.16 -2.45
C ASP A 371 34.45 25.71 -2.15
N SER A 372 34.78 24.96 -3.20
CA SER A 372 35.03 23.51 -3.16
C SER A 372 36.12 23.08 -2.18
N GLU A 373 37.14 23.91 -1.94
CA GLU A 373 38.22 23.62 -0.99
C GLU A 373 37.79 23.79 0.48
N ALA A 374 36.85 24.69 0.74
CA ALA A 374 36.35 25.01 2.08
C ALA A 374 35.17 24.12 2.52
N ILE A 375 34.62 23.29 1.62
CA ILE A 375 33.48 22.43 1.93
C ILE A 375 33.87 21.35 2.94
N SER A 376 33.02 21.13 3.93
CA SER A 376 33.05 19.99 4.84
C SER A 376 31.64 19.41 5.02
N PRO A 377 31.49 18.14 5.44
CA PRO A 377 30.16 17.58 5.70
C PRO A 377 29.30 18.42 6.66
N GLN A 378 29.89 18.98 7.72
CA GLN A 378 29.17 19.86 8.66
C GLN A 378 28.68 21.17 8.03
N THR A 379 29.42 21.76 7.08
CA THR A 379 28.97 23.01 6.42
C THR A 379 27.86 22.77 5.40
N LEU A 380 27.80 21.57 4.81
CA LEU A 380 26.76 21.18 3.85
C LEU A 380 25.45 20.80 4.53
N ILE A 381 25.52 20.01 5.61
CA ILE A 381 24.34 19.42 6.24
C ILE A 381 23.59 20.47 7.07
N ASN A 382 22.32 20.69 6.74
CA ASN A 382 21.40 21.48 7.55
C ASN A 382 20.30 20.58 8.09
N VAL A 383 20.32 20.32 9.39
CA VAL A 383 19.38 19.41 10.05
C VAL A 383 17.99 20.00 10.32
N ARG A 384 17.84 21.33 10.23
CA ARG A 384 16.58 22.00 10.59
C ARG A 384 15.35 21.41 9.88
N PRO A 385 15.38 21.09 8.57
CA PRO A 385 14.23 20.48 7.89
C PRO A 385 13.86 19.10 8.43
N VAL A 386 14.84 18.31 8.88
CA VAL A 386 14.63 16.96 9.44
C VAL A 386 13.97 17.06 10.81
N VAL A 387 14.55 17.84 11.72
CA VAL A 387 14.03 18.05 13.08
C VAL A 387 12.64 18.70 13.02
N ALA A 388 12.42 19.65 12.11
CA ALA A 388 11.12 20.28 11.93
C ALA A 388 10.05 19.29 11.49
N ALA A 389 10.33 18.41 10.53
CA ALA A 389 9.37 17.41 10.05
C ALA A 389 8.95 16.43 11.16
N ILE A 390 9.91 15.97 11.97
CA ILE A 390 9.64 15.09 13.11
C ILE A 390 8.81 15.83 14.18
N LYS A 391 9.20 17.05 14.53
CA LYS A 391 8.50 17.86 15.54
C LYS A 391 7.08 18.21 15.11
N GLU A 392 6.88 18.52 13.83
CA GLU A 392 5.56 18.77 13.23
C GLU A 392 4.69 17.52 13.34
N PHE A 393 5.20 16.35 12.94
CA PHE A 393 4.46 15.09 13.04
C PHE A 393 4.03 14.80 14.48
N PHE A 394 4.95 14.82 15.44
CA PHE A 394 4.61 14.51 16.83
C PHE A 394 3.76 15.59 17.49
N GLY A 395 3.85 16.85 17.07
CA GLY A 395 3.12 17.97 17.66
C GLY A 395 1.69 18.11 17.13
N THR A 396 1.51 18.10 15.81
CA THR A 396 0.27 18.55 15.13
C THR A 396 -0.41 17.48 14.27
N SER A 397 0.21 16.31 14.07
CA SER A 397 -0.41 15.25 13.26
C SER A 397 -1.70 14.71 13.90
N GLN A 398 -2.72 14.46 13.07
CA GLN A 398 -3.94 13.78 13.48
C GLN A 398 -3.70 12.35 14.01
N LEU A 399 -2.59 11.73 13.60
CA LEU A 399 -2.20 10.38 14.02
C LEU A 399 -1.43 10.39 15.35
N SER A 400 -0.84 11.53 15.76
CA SER A 400 -0.15 11.69 17.04
C SER A 400 -1.14 12.23 18.08
N GLN A 401 -1.82 11.33 18.78
CA GLN A 401 -2.92 11.65 19.69
C GLN A 401 -2.44 11.70 21.14
N PHE A 402 -3.09 12.51 21.97
CA PHE A 402 -2.91 12.44 23.42
C PHE A 402 -3.34 11.07 23.93
N MET A 403 -2.52 10.43 24.75
CA MET A 403 -2.83 9.10 25.25
C MET A 403 -4.10 9.15 26.10
N ASP A 404 -4.97 8.18 25.88
CA ASP A 404 -6.14 7.97 26.74
C ASP A 404 -5.70 7.19 27.97
N GLN A 405 -5.93 7.75 29.15
CA GLN A 405 -5.39 7.25 30.42
C GLN A 405 -6.46 7.15 31.51
N VAL A 406 -7.75 7.17 31.15
CA VAL A 406 -8.84 7.02 32.13
C VAL A 406 -8.70 5.70 32.91
N ASN A 407 -8.41 4.62 32.19
CA ASN A 407 -8.09 3.33 32.78
C ASN A 407 -7.14 2.51 31.86
N PRO A 408 -6.60 1.36 32.33
CA PRO A 408 -5.67 0.56 31.53
C PRO A 408 -6.23 0.06 30.19
N LEU A 409 -7.54 -0.20 30.12
CA LEU A 409 -8.21 -0.66 28.91
C LEU A 409 -8.28 0.47 27.88
N SER A 410 -8.62 1.70 28.27
CA SER A 410 -8.63 2.87 27.38
C SER A 410 -7.28 3.06 26.71
N GLY A 411 -6.18 3.01 27.49
CA GLY A 411 -4.82 3.11 26.97
C GLY A 411 -4.39 1.93 26.09
N LEU A 412 -4.82 0.71 26.40
CA LEU A 412 -4.56 -0.48 25.58
C LEU A 412 -5.28 -0.42 24.23
N THR A 413 -6.58 -0.13 24.24
CA THR A 413 -7.36 0.04 23.02
C THR A 413 -6.80 1.16 22.16
N HIS A 414 -6.40 2.29 22.74
CA HIS A 414 -5.83 3.40 21.98
C HIS A 414 -4.57 2.99 21.20
N ARG A 415 -3.68 2.21 21.82
CA ARG A 415 -2.46 1.68 21.15
C ARG A 415 -2.74 0.65 20.05
N ARG A 416 -3.91 0.00 20.07
CA ARG A 416 -4.38 -0.98 19.07
C ARG A 416 -5.40 -0.41 18.08
N ARG A 417 -5.64 0.90 18.11
CA ARG A 417 -6.61 1.59 17.25
C ARG A 417 -6.12 1.64 15.81
N LEU A 418 -7.05 1.44 14.89
CA LEU A 418 -6.86 1.61 13.45
C LEU A 418 -7.66 2.84 13.01
N SER A 419 -7.03 3.75 12.29
CA SER A 419 -7.71 4.93 11.73
C SER A 419 -7.58 4.98 10.21
N ALA A 420 -8.71 5.08 9.50
CA ALA A 420 -8.72 5.34 8.07
C ALA A 420 -8.50 6.83 7.73
N LEU A 421 -8.42 7.69 8.74
CA LEU A 421 -8.28 9.15 8.61
C LEU A 421 -6.80 9.58 8.55
N GLY A 422 -6.57 10.83 8.18
CA GLY A 422 -5.24 11.47 8.21
C GLY A 422 -4.57 11.58 6.84
N PRO A 423 -3.34 12.11 6.78
CA PRO A 423 -2.64 12.35 5.53
C PRO A 423 -2.49 11.07 4.69
N GLY A 424 -2.89 11.13 3.41
CA GLY A 424 -2.86 9.97 2.52
C GLY A 424 -3.96 8.92 2.75
N GLY A 425 -4.79 9.08 3.78
CA GLY A 425 -6.01 8.30 4.03
C GLY A 425 -7.26 9.01 3.51
N LEU A 426 -8.40 8.70 4.12
CA LEU A 426 -9.69 9.32 3.81
C LEU A 426 -9.89 10.59 4.63
N SER A 427 -10.62 11.56 4.07
CA SER A 427 -11.24 12.62 4.86
C SER A 427 -12.65 12.20 5.27
N ARG A 428 -13.13 12.73 6.39
CA ARG A 428 -14.48 12.43 6.91
C ARG A 428 -15.57 12.73 5.88
N GLU A 429 -15.43 13.83 5.14
CA GLU A 429 -16.38 14.29 4.12
C GLU A 429 -16.38 13.44 2.85
N ARG A 430 -15.23 12.84 2.50
CA ARG A 430 -15.10 11.99 1.30
C ARG A 430 -15.38 10.51 1.58
N ALA A 431 -15.49 10.12 2.85
CA ALA A 431 -15.78 8.76 3.23
C ALA A 431 -17.27 8.46 3.08
N GLY A 432 -17.61 7.74 2.01
CA GLY A 432 -18.96 7.24 1.74
C GLY A 432 -19.43 6.16 2.72
N PHE A 433 -20.59 5.58 2.45
CA PHE A 433 -21.18 4.53 3.29
C PHE A 433 -20.40 3.20 3.19
N GLU A 434 -19.99 2.79 1.98
CA GLU A 434 -19.29 1.52 1.72
C GLU A 434 -18.02 1.36 2.58
N VAL A 435 -17.19 2.40 2.63
CA VAL A 435 -15.93 2.40 3.40
C VAL A 435 -16.11 2.41 4.93
N ARG A 436 -17.35 2.61 5.42
CA ARG A 436 -17.69 2.56 6.85
C ARG A 436 -18.30 1.23 7.26
N ASP A 437 -18.71 0.42 6.29
CA ASP A 437 -19.40 -0.83 6.55
C ASP A 437 -18.42 -1.94 6.97
N VAL A 438 -18.95 -3.01 7.53
CA VAL A 438 -18.19 -4.19 7.90
C VAL A 438 -18.02 -5.08 6.67
N HIS A 439 -16.81 -5.13 6.17
CA HIS A 439 -16.44 -6.03 5.07
C HIS A 439 -16.07 -7.43 5.61
N PHE A 440 -16.41 -8.50 4.88
CA PHE A 440 -16.19 -9.88 5.33
C PHE A 440 -14.72 -10.21 5.65
N SER A 441 -13.78 -9.67 4.88
CA SER A 441 -12.33 -9.78 5.12
C SER A 441 -11.86 -9.26 6.49
N HIS A 442 -12.69 -8.48 7.21
CA HIS A 442 -12.39 -8.01 8.57
C HIS A 442 -12.38 -9.15 9.59
N TYR A 443 -12.98 -10.32 9.29
CA TYR A 443 -13.05 -11.47 10.19
C TYR A 443 -11.67 -11.83 10.74
N GLY A 444 -11.54 -11.81 12.07
CA GLY A 444 -10.28 -12.12 12.76
C GLY A 444 -9.19 -11.06 12.66
N ARG A 445 -9.42 -9.93 11.98
CA ARG A 445 -8.44 -8.87 11.69
C ARG A 445 -8.80 -7.55 12.34
N MET A 446 -10.01 -7.05 12.08
CA MET A 446 -10.57 -5.84 12.67
C MET A 446 -11.90 -6.17 13.33
N CYS A 447 -12.10 -5.67 14.55
CA CYS A 447 -13.31 -5.95 15.29
C CYS A 447 -14.52 -5.29 14.61
N PRO A 448 -15.62 -6.04 14.37
CA PRO A 448 -16.82 -5.50 13.75
C PRO A 448 -17.72 -4.73 14.75
N ILE A 449 -17.42 -4.79 16.06
CA ILE A 449 -18.23 -4.20 17.13
C ILE A 449 -17.62 -2.89 17.63
N GLU A 450 -16.32 -2.87 17.93
CA GLU A 450 -15.68 -1.72 18.55
C GLU A 450 -15.38 -0.60 17.55
N THR A 451 -16.31 0.34 17.43
CA THR A 451 -16.16 1.59 16.66
C THR A 451 -16.88 2.75 17.36
N PRO A 452 -16.44 4.02 17.21
CA PRO A 452 -17.15 5.17 17.78
C PRO A 452 -18.55 5.35 17.16
N GLU A 453 -19.54 5.71 17.98
CA GLU A 453 -20.95 5.92 17.55
C GLU A 453 -21.16 7.24 16.78
N GLY A 454 -20.22 8.17 16.93
CA GLY A 454 -20.32 9.50 16.32
C GLY A 454 -19.96 9.53 14.82
N PRO A 455 -19.57 10.70 14.29
CA PRO A 455 -19.32 10.89 12.86
C PRO A 455 -18.13 10.08 12.30
N ASN A 456 -17.36 9.43 13.19
CA ASN A 456 -16.22 8.58 12.85
C ASN A 456 -16.57 7.08 12.81
N ILE A 457 -17.85 6.70 12.93
CA ILE A 457 -18.31 5.31 12.80
C ILE A 457 -17.75 4.66 11.52
N GLY A 458 -17.17 3.47 11.67
CA GLY A 458 -16.53 2.70 10.60
C GLY A 458 -15.14 3.22 10.15
N LEU A 459 -14.80 4.47 10.45
CA LEU A 459 -13.50 5.08 10.07
C LEU A 459 -12.42 4.87 11.13
N ILE A 460 -12.85 4.53 12.36
CA ILE A 460 -11.98 4.16 13.46
C ILE A 460 -12.44 2.79 13.96
N GLY A 461 -11.53 1.83 13.95
CA GLY A 461 -11.76 0.49 14.45
C GLY A 461 -10.66 0.05 15.42
N ALA A 462 -10.78 -1.17 15.91
CA ALA A 462 -9.78 -1.81 16.76
C ALA A 462 -9.30 -3.12 16.13
N LEU A 463 -8.01 -3.43 16.30
CA LEU A 463 -7.48 -4.74 15.93
C LEU A 463 -8.16 -5.84 16.75
N SER A 464 -8.49 -6.96 16.09
CA SER A 464 -9.00 -8.15 16.76
C SER A 464 -7.94 -8.76 17.70
N THR A 465 -8.38 -9.66 18.59
CA THR A 465 -7.58 -10.19 19.69
C THR A 465 -6.28 -10.88 19.23
N TYR A 466 -6.36 -11.72 18.20
CA TYR A 466 -5.21 -12.51 17.70
C TYR A 466 -4.56 -11.92 16.45
N ALA A 467 -5.07 -10.77 15.98
CA ALA A 467 -4.58 -10.12 14.78
C ALA A 467 -3.14 -9.61 14.97
N ARG A 468 -2.31 -9.83 13.95
CA ARG A 468 -0.95 -9.27 13.83
C ARG A 468 -0.81 -8.54 12.50
N VAL A 469 0.20 -7.68 12.41
CA VAL A 469 0.53 -6.97 11.16
C VAL A 469 1.82 -7.56 10.63
N ASN A 470 1.83 -7.98 9.36
CA ASN A 470 3.03 -8.51 8.74
C ASN A 470 3.95 -7.39 8.22
N PRO A 471 5.20 -7.69 7.78
CA PRO A 471 6.13 -6.67 7.32
C PRO A 471 5.64 -5.82 6.13
N PHE A 472 4.66 -6.30 5.36
CA PHE A 472 4.05 -5.55 4.26
C PHE A 472 2.89 -4.64 4.71
N GLY A 473 2.52 -4.69 6.00
CA GLY A 473 1.42 -3.92 6.57
C GLY A 473 0.05 -4.61 6.44
N PHE A 474 -0.05 -5.83 5.94
CA PHE A 474 -1.33 -6.55 5.91
C PHE A 474 -1.63 -7.16 7.28
N ILE A 475 -2.92 -7.19 7.64
CA ILE A 475 -3.36 -7.80 8.89
C ILE A 475 -3.53 -9.30 8.66
N GLU A 476 -2.84 -10.09 9.47
CA GLU A 476 -2.92 -11.54 9.48
C GLU A 476 -3.66 -12.04 10.70
N THR A 477 -4.32 -13.17 10.54
CA THR A 477 -5.02 -13.85 11.63
C THR A 477 -4.67 -15.34 11.62
N PRO A 478 -4.53 -15.99 12.80
CA PRO A 478 -4.06 -17.37 12.89
C PRO A 478 -5.18 -18.39 12.66
N TYR A 479 -4.81 -19.51 12.04
CA TYR A 479 -5.68 -20.65 11.78
C TYR A 479 -4.95 -21.95 12.06
N ARG A 480 -5.68 -22.98 12.51
CA ARG A 480 -5.15 -24.35 12.63
C ARG A 480 -5.34 -25.11 11.34
N ARG A 481 -4.29 -25.75 10.84
CA ARG A 481 -4.34 -26.55 9.63
C ARG A 481 -5.15 -27.84 9.86
N VAL A 482 -6.02 -28.17 8.91
CA VAL A 482 -6.75 -29.43 8.85
C VAL A 482 -6.19 -30.25 7.68
N LYS A 483 -5.90 -31.53 7.92
CA LYS A 483 -5.39 -32.46 6.89
C LYS A 483 -6.27 -33.69 6.87
N GLY A 484 -7.02 -33.88 5.78
CA GLY A 484 -7.92 -35.03 5.62
C GLY A 484 -8.98 -35.16 6.72
N GLY A 485 -9.55 -34.02 7.16
CA GLY A 485 -10.53 -33.99 8.25
C GLY A 485 -9.95 -34.14 9.66
N ILE A 486 -8.62 -34.13 9.82
CA ILE A 486 -7.93 -34.16 11.12
C ILE A 486 -7.36 -32.77 11.41
N VAL A 487 -7.78 -32.17 12.53
CA VAL A 487 -7.26 -30.90 13.03
C VAL A 487 -5.87 -31.11 13.62
N THR A 488 -4.89 -30.34 13.13
CA THR A 488 -3.50 -30.42 13.59
C THR A 488 -3.16 -29.28 14.55
N ASN A 489 -1.99 -29.37 15.18
CA ASN A 489 -1.43 -28.29 16.02
C ASN A 489 -0.65 -27.23 15.21
N GLU A 490 -0.55 -27.39 13.89
CA GLU A 490 0.13 -26.46 13.00
C GLU A 490 -0.71 -25.18 12.87
N ILE A 491 -0.17 -24.05 13.36
CA ILE A 491 -0.81 -22.74 13.26
C ILE A 491 -0.20 -21.97 12.11
N LYS A 492 -1.04 -21.55 11.16
CA LYS A 492 -0.67 -20.67 10.07
C LYS A 492 -1.37 -19.32 10.22
N TYR A 493 -0.61 -18.25 10.21
CA TYR A 493 -1.15 -16.90 10.06
C TYR A 493 -1.35 -16.60 8.59
N MET A 494 -2.51 -16.05 8.24
CA MET A 494 -2.86 -15.76 6.85
C MET A 494 -3.37 -14.33 6.71
N ALA A 495 -2.87 -13.63 5.69
CA ALA A 495 -3.45 -12.39 5.19
C ALA A 495 -4.80 -12.66 4.50
N ALA A 496 -5.56 -11.60 4.22
CA ALA A 496 -6.93 -11.73 3.72
C ALA A 496 -7.00 -12.44 2.37
N ASP A 497 -6.09 -12.12 1.46
CA ASP A 497 -5.97 -12.72 0.13
C ASP A 497 -5.52 -14.20 0.16
N GLU A 498 -4.69 -14.59 1.14
CA GLU A 498 -4.29 -15.99 1.29
C GLU A 498 -5.48 -16.84 1.75
N GLU A 499 -6.23 -16.34 2.73
CA GLU A 499 -7.41 -17.01 3.28
C GLU A 499 -8.48 -17.31 2.23
N GLU A 500 -8.62 -16.45 1.21
CA GLU A 500 -9.60 -16.64 0.13
C GLU A 500 -9.47 -17.96 -0.63
N ASN A 501 -8.28 -18.56 -0.62
CA ASN A 501 -8.02 -19.80 -1.36
C ASN A 501 -8.40 -21.06 -0.57
N TYR A 502 -8.92 -20.92 0.65
CA TYR A 502 -9.15 -22.02 1.56
C TYR A 502 -10.57 -22.05 2.10
N VAL A 503 -10.98 -23.25 2.52
CA VAL A 503 -12.25 -23.48 3.22
C VAL A 503 -11.99 -23.52 4.72
N VAL A 504 -12.58 -22.60 5.47
CA VAL A 504 -12.29 -22.46 6.91
C VAL A 504 -13.51 -22.80 7.77
N ALA A 505 -13.32 -23.70 8.73
CA ALA A 505 -14.34 -24.08 9.72
C ALA A 505 -14.31 -23.16 10.96
N GLN A 506 -15.46 -23.07 11.65
CA GLN A 506 -15.59 -22.28 12.87
C GLN A 506 -14.90 -22.94 14.07
N ALA A 507 -14.49 -22.13 15.05
CA ALA A 507 -13.78 -22.61 16.25
C ALA A 507 -14.60 -23.57 17.12
N ASN A 508 -15.94 -23.49 17.08
CA ASN A 508 -16.87 -24.31 17.85
C ASN A 508 -17.24 -25.65 17.15
N THR A 509 -16.65 -25.93 15.99
CA THR A 509 -16.86 -27.20 15.27
C THR A 509 -16.51 -28.37 16.19
N PRO A 510 -17.39 -29.38 16.39
CA PRO A 510 -17.11 -30.51 17.26
C PRO A 510 -15.95 -31.39 16.75
N ILE A 511 -14.95 -31.60 17.61
CA ILE A 511 -13.74 -32.39 17.32
C ILE A 511 -13.68 -33.59 18.28
N LEU A 512 -13.36 -34.77 17.75
CA LEU A 512 -13.08 -35.97 18.53
C LEU A 512 -11.73 -35.86 19.27
N PRO A 513 -11.50 -36.66 20.33
CA PRO A 513 -10.23 -36.61 21.09
C PRO A 513 -8.97 -36.89 20.26
N ASP A 514 -9.11 -37.57 19.12
CA ASP A 514 -8.03 -37.87 18.18
C ASP A 514 -7.81 -36.78 17.11
N GLY A 515 -8.56 -35.67 17.18
CA GLY A 515 -8.46 -34.54 16.27
C GLY A 515 -9.38 -34.61 15.05
N ARG A 516 -10.12 -35.70 14.83
CA ARG A 516 -11.07 -35.80 13.71
C ARG A 516 -12.28 -34.90 13.90
N LEU A 517 -12.74 -34.25 12.84
CA LEU A 517 -14.04 -33.55 12.85
C LEU A 517 -15.16 -34.59 13.03
N ARG A 518 -16.04 -34.37 14.00
CA ARG A 518 -17.03 -35.37 14.43
C ARG A 518 -18.18 -35.52 13.44
N ASP A 519 -18.66 -34.40 12.91
CA ASP A 519 -19.90 -34.36 12.13
C ASP A 519 -19.62 -34.56 10.63
N GLU A 520 -20.51 -35.23 9.91
CA GLU A 520 -20.35 -35.52 8.46
C GLU A 520 -20.43 -34.26 7.57
N ARG A 521 -21.03 -33.20 8.11
CA ARG A 521 -21.18 -31.90 7.47
C ARG A 521 -20.74 -30.83 8.44
N VAL A 522 -19.75 -30.04 8.03
CA VAL A 522 -19.12 -29.00 8.83
C VAL A 522 -19.51 -27.64 8.27
N LEU A 523 -19.95 -26.74 9.15
CA LEU A 523 -20.23 -25.36 8.79
C LEU A 523 -18.91 -24.63 8.52
N VAL A 524 -18.77 -24.10 7.31
CA VAL A 524 -17.57 -23.43 6.85
C VAL A 524 -17.89 -22.10 6.21
N ARG A 525 -16.87 -21.26 6.16
CA ARG A 525 -16.82 -20.06 5.36
C ARG A 525 -15.88 -20.25 4.19
N ARG A 526 -16.33 -19.82 3.02
CA ARG A 526 -15.55 -19.70 1.79
C ARG A 526 -15.61 -18.26 1.38
N SER A 527 -14.45 -17.65 1.11
CA SER A 527 -14.47 -16.33 0.51
C SER A 527 -15.23 -16.40 -0.81
N PRO A 528 -16.05 -15.39 -1.10
CA PRO A 528 -16.75 -15.36 -2.36
C PRO A 528 -15.68 -15.32 -3.46
N GLN A 529 -15.73 -16.26 -4.38
CA GLN A 529 -14.89 -16.14 -5.56
C GLN A 529 -15.38 -14.90 -6.30
N ALA A 530 -14.49 -13.92 -6.49
CA ALA A 530 -14.88 -12.62 -7.03
C ALA A 530 -15.72 -12.80 -8.31
N ALA A 531 -16.89 -12.14 -8.29
CA ALA A 531 -17.90 -12.18 -9.32
C ALA A 531 -17.30 -11.93 -10.71
N SER A 532 -17.66 -12.78 -11.68
CA SER A 532 -17.40 -12.49 -13.09
C SER A 532 -18.13 -11.20 -13.50
N LEU A 533 -17.77 -10.61 -14.65
CA LEU A 533 -18.53 -9.47 -15.17
C LEU A 533 -20.02 -9.80 -15.37
N GLU A 534 -20.37 -11.06 -15.63
CA GLU A 534 -21.75 -11.50 -15.74
C GLU A 534 -22.46 -11.54 -14.39
N ASP A 535 -21.79 -12.04 -13.34
CA ASP A 535 -22.30 -12.04 -11.97
C ASP A 535 -22.51 -10.61 -11.47
N LEU A 536 -21.55 -9.71 -11.73
CA LEU A 536 -21.68 -8.28 -11.42
C LEU A 536 -22.78 -7.61 -12.21
N LYS A 537 -22.99 -7.98 -13.48
CA LYS A 537 -24.10 -7.46 -14.29
C LYS A 537 -25.44 -7.89 -13.72
N LYS A 538 -25.58 -9.15 -13.29
CA LYS A 538 -26.78 -9.65 -12.60
C LYS A 538 -27.01 -8.93 -11.27
N MET A 539 -25.95 -8.67 -10.50
CA MET A 539 -26.02 -7.92 -9.24
C MET A 539 -26.41 -6.45 -9.44
N LEU A 540 -25.84 -5.79 -10.45
CA LEU A 540 -26.17 -4.41 -10.83
C LEU A 540 -27.61 -4.28 -11.36
N GLU A 541 -28.11 -5.27 -12.11
CA GLU A 541 -29.49 -5.30 -12.61
C GLU A 541 -30.50 -5.57 -11.49
N ALA A 542 -30.10 -6.24 -10.40
CA ALA A 542 -30.94 -6.53 -9.24
C ALA A 542 -31.06 -5.36 -8.24
N GLU A 543 -30.47 -4.18 -8.52
CA GLU A 543 -30.39 -2.99 -7.63
C GLU A 543 -29.89 -3.31 -6.19
N SER A 544 -29.28 -4.48 -5.99
CA SER A 544 -28.82 -4.96 -4.70
C SER A 544 -27.32 -5.21 -4.81
N PHE A 545 -26.56 -4.21 -4.35
CA PHE A 545 -25.12 -4.30 -4.17
C PHE A 545 -24.84 -5.18 -2.95
N PHE A 546 -24.95 -6.50 -3.09
CA PHE A 546 -24.34 -7.39 -2.12
C PHE A 546 -22.84 -7.33 -2.38
N GLY A 547 -22.11 -6.49 -1.64
CA GLY A 547 -20.66 -6.62 -1.53
C GLY A 547 -20.38 -8.10 -1.29
N ALA A 548 -19.51 -8.71 -2.11
CA ALA A 548 -19.38 -10.15 -2.22
C ALA A 548 -19.43 -10.78 -0.82
N THR A 549 -20.54 -11.44 -0.46
CA THR A 549 -20.70 -11.95 0.90
C THR A 549 -19.96 -13.28 0.98
N THR A 550 -19.29 -13.53 2.10
CA THR A 550 -18.72 -14.86 2.37
C THR A 550 -19.78 -15.92 2.17
N ASP A 551 -19.46 -16.93 1.36
CA ASP A 551 -20.30 -18.10 1.18
C ASP A 551 -20.21 -18.95 2.45
N ILE A 552 -21.33 -19.03 3.18
CA ILE A 552 -21.45 -19.85 4.39
C ILE A 552 -22.24 -21.09 4.01
N GLY A 553 -21.58 -22.23 4.11
CA GLY A 553 -22.14 -23.50 3.65
C GLY A 553 -21.69 -24.68 4.50
N TYR A 554 -22.27 -25.84 4.19
CA TYR A 554 -21.86 -27.11 4.79
C TYR A 554 -21.03 -27.90 3.79
N VAL A 555 -19.90 -28.43 4.25
CA VAL A 555 -18.98 -29.24 3.44
C VAL A 555 -18.62 -30.52 4.18
N THR A 556 -18.05 -31.48 3.45
CA THR A 556 -17.52 -32.69 4.08
C THR A 556 -16.23 -32.37 4.86
N PRO A 557 -15.90 -33.11 5.95
CA PRO A 557 -14.64 -32.91 6.68
C PRO A 557 -13.37 -32.94 5.83
N ALA A 558 -13.39 -33.65 4.70
CA ALA A 558 -12.27 -33.74 3.77
C ALA A 558 -11.99 -32.43 3.00
N GLU A 559 -13.01 -31.59 2.83
CA GLU A 559 -12.91 -30.29 2.15
C GLU A 559 -12.46 -29.15 3.07
N VAL A 560 -12.37 -29.39 4.38
CA VAL A 560 -11.94 -28.37 5.35
C VAL A 560 -10.42 -28.26 5.33
N ASP A 561 -9.90 -27.08 5.01
CA ASP A 561 -8.46 -26.80 4.98
C ASP A 561 -7.93 -26.27 6.30
N PHE A 562 -8.73 -25.45 6.98
CA PHE A 562 -8.36 -24.75 8.20
C PHE A 562 -9.53 -24.63 9.17
N ILE A 563 -9.24 -24.39 10.43
CA ILE A 563 -10.21 -24.08 11.48
C ILE A 563 -9.72 -22.90 12.32
N ASP A 564 -10.64 -22.04 12.76
CA ASP A 564 -10.34 -20.90 13.64
C ASP A 564 -9.66 -21.36 14.95
N VAL A 565 -8.80 -20.51 15.53
CA VAL A 565 -8.05 -20.88 16.76
C VAL A 565 -8.85 -20.68 18.05
N SER A 566 -9.84 -19.79 18.02
CA SER A 566 -10.63 -19.38 19.19
C SER A 566 -11.90 -18.65 18.75
N PRO A 567 -13.04 -18.82 19.43
CA PRO A 567 -14.23 -17.99 19.20
C PRO A 567 -13.98 -16.49 19.41
N LYS A 568 -13.02 -16.13 20.28
CA LYS A 568 -12.63 -14.74 20.56
C LYS A 568 -11.79 -14.10 19.46
N GLN A 569 -11.46 -14.85 18.40
CA GLN A 569 -10.64 -14.38 17.29
C GLN A 569 -11.25 -13.18 16.57
N ILE A 570 -12.58 -13.09 16.51
CA ILE A 570 -13.30 -12.08 15.74
C ILE A 570 -13.36 -10.71 16.42
N VAL A 571 -13.37 -10.67 17.75
CA VAL A 571 -13.59 -9.45 18.53
C VAL A 571 -12.28 -8.82 19.02
N SER A 572 -12.34 -7.54 19.38
CA SER A 572 -11.24 -6.83 20.04
C SER A 572 -11.10 -7.23 21.51
N ILE A 573 -10.08 -6.69 22.18
CA ILE A 573 -9.85 -6.91 23.60
C ILE A 573 -10.97 -6.34 24.46
N ALA A 574 -11.41 -5.10 24.21
CA ALA A 574 -12.48 -4.48 24.99
C ALA A 574 -13.82 -5.22 24.83
N THR A 575 -14.15 -5.63 23.60
CA THR A 575 -15.36 -6.39 23.34
C THR A 575 -15.30 -7.80 23.94
N ALA A 576 -14.12 -8.44 23.96
CA ALA A 576 -13.93 -9.77 24.55
C ALA A 576 -14.07 -9.82 26.08
N LEU A 577 -14.14 -8.66 26.76
CA LEU A 577 -14.37 -8.54 28.20
C LEU A 577 -15.87 -8.50 28.57
N ILE A 578 -16.77 -8.42 27.59
CA ILE A 578 -18.22 -8.46 27.82
C ILE A 578 -18.63 -9.93 28.02
N PRO A 579 -19.12 -10.34 29.20
CA PRO A 579 -19.65 -11.68 29.40
C PRO A 579 -20.98 -11.83 28.65
N PHE A 580 -21.28 -13.03 28.15
CA PHE A 580 -22.54 -13.34 27.47
C PHE A 580 -22.80 -12.48 26.21
N LEU A 581 -21.74 -12.04 25.54
CA LEU A 581 -21.80 -11.20 24.35
C LEU A 581 -22.69 -11.79 23.24
N GLU A 582 -22.74 -13.12 23.13
CA GLU A 582 -23.60 -13.85 22.19
C GLU A 582 -25.10 -13.67 22.43
N HIS A 583 -25.50 -13.12 23.58
CA HIS A 583 -26.88 -12.81 23.94
C HIS A 583 -27.24 -11.32 23.78
N ASP A 584 -26.26 -10.49 23.42
CA ASP A 584 -26.43 -9.06 23.23
C ASP A 584 -26.54 -8.69 21.74
N ASP A 585 -27.39 -7.73 21.42
CA ASP A 585 -27.41 -7.11 20.08
C ASP A 585 -26.12 -6.31 19.83
N ALA A 586 -25.68 -6.29 18.57
CA ALA A 586 -24.43 -5.63 18.17
C ALA A 586 -24.38 -4.15 18.55
N ASN A 587 -25.52 -3.43 18.51
CA ASN A 587 -25.55 -2.01 18.90
C ASN A 587 -25.29 -1.82 20.39
N ARG A 588 -25.83 -2.71 21.23
CA ARG A 588 -25.63 -2.66 22.69
C ARG A 588 -24.24 -3.12 23.08
N ALA A 589 -23.74 -4.16 22.41
CA ALA A 589 -22.36 -4.61 22.57
C ALA A 589 -21.35 -3.50 22.21
N LEU A 590 -21.61 -2.74 21.14
CA LEU A 590 -20.80 -1.59 20.73
C LEU A 590 -20.77 -0.52 21.82
N MET A 591 -21.94 -0.13 22.33
CA MET A 591 -22.04 0.83 23.44
C MET A 591 -21.30 0.32 24.68
N GLY A 592 -21.50 -0.96 25.04
CA GLY A 592 -20.85 -1.60 26.18
C GLY A 592 -19.32 -1.65 26.06
N ALA A 593 -18.80 -1.98 24.88
CA ALA A 593 -17.36 -1.96 24.61
C ALA A 593 -16.80 -0.54 24.68
N ASN A 594 -17.56 0.45 24.20
CA ASN A 594 -17.16 1.85 24.23
C ASN A 594 -17.11 2.43 25.65
N MET A 595 -18.12 2.14 26.48
CA MET A 595 -18.28 2.67 27.85
C MET A 595 -17.32 2.05 28.89
N GLN A 596 -16.68 0.91 28.58
CA GLN A 596 -15.64 0.32 29.44
C GLN A 596 -14.33 1.14 29.45
N ARG A 597 -14.14 2.02 28.47
CA ARG A 597 -12.95 2.86 28.29
C ARG A 597 -13.27 4.28 28.72
#